data_AF-A0A392NSB8-F1
#
_entry.id   AF-A0A392NSB8-F1
#
_cell.length_a   1.000
_cell.length_b   1.000
_cell.length_c   1.000
_cell.angle_alpha   90.00
_cell.angle_beta   90.00
_cell.angle_gamma   90.00
#
_symmetry.space_group_name_H-M   'P 1'
#
loop_
_entity.id
_entity.type
_entity.pdbx_description
1 polymer ?
#
loop_
_entity_poly.entity_id
_entity_poly.type
_entity_poly.pdbx_seq_one_letter_code
_entity_poly.pdbx_strand_id
1 'polypeptide(L)'
;GCLPGRQDTIEQFITQAKTALASVGVCEDTIHGDGKDDIERFLNRILGIAPVTQYRIFGSFMNILNDLLRKARNEGNLDTGIVDLEATDIKAEKKTIVYVDPDCGASTFLSTFTLDHRVSWELANTMLNKKEQNPGSNDGFYRSNNSEECLGEPHVILALG
;
A
#
# COMPACT_ATOMS: atom_id res chain seq x y z
N GLY A 1 -23.92 0.73 -22.91
CA GLY A 1 -25.06 1.30 -22.18
C GLY A 1 -24.67 1.46 -20.74
N CYS A 2 -24.43 2.69 -20.30
CA CYS A 2 -24.06 2.97 -18.92
C CYS A 2 -25.33 2.95 -18.05
N LEU A 3 -25.34 2.14 -16.99
CA LEU A 3 -26.42 2.13 -16.02
C LEU A 3 -26.43 3.46 -15.23
N PRO A 4 -27.61 4.03 -14.95
CA PRO A 4 -27.73 5.31 -14.26
C PRO A 4 -27.24 5.17 -12.82
N GLY A 5 -26.45 6.15 -12.38
CA GLY A 5 -25.91 6.25 -11.02
C GLY A 5 -27.05 6.26 -10.01
N ARG A 6 -27.25 5.13 -9.34
CA ARG A 6 -28.11 5.04 -8.17
C ARG A 6 -27.31 5.60 -7.00
N GLN A 7 -27.66 6.79 -6.55
CA GLN A 7 -27.10 7.40 -5.33
C GLN A 7 -27.64 6.64 -4.11
N ASP A 8 -27.14 5.43 -3.87
CA ASP A 8 -27.46 4.71 -2.64
C ASP A 8 -26.84 5.47 -1.47
N THR A 9 -27.62 5.77 -0.43
CA THR A 9 -27.11 6.40 0.79
C THR A 9 -26.12 5.45 1.48
N ILE A 10 -25.13 6.00 2.20
CA ILE A 10 -24.16 5.20 2.98
C ILE A 10 -24.87 4.21 3.92
N GLU A 11 -25.98 4.62 4.54
CA GLU A 11 -26.80 3.76 5.40
C GLU A 11 -27.42 2.56 4.67
N GLN A 12 -27.88 2.78 3.42
CA GLN A 12 -28.42 1.71 2.59
C GLN A 12 -27.33 0.71 2.22
N PHE A 13 -26.14 1.20 1.89
CA PHE A 13 -24.97 0.36 1.66
C PHE A 13 -24.62 -0.46 2.90
N ILE A 14 -24.53 0.16 4.08
CA ILE A 14 -24.20 -0.53 5.32
C ILE A 14 -25.23 -1.63 5.62
N THR A 15 -26.52 -1.32 5.47
CA THR A 15 -27.60 -2.28 5.69
C THR A 15 -27.52 -3.46 4.72
N GLN A 16 -27.29 -3.18 3.44
CA GLN A 16 -27.12 -4.20 2.41
C GLN A 16 -25.87 -5.05 2.65
N ALA A 17 -24.75 -4.42 3.03
CA ALA A 17 -23.49 -5.10 3.30
C ALA A 17 -23.61 -6.02 4.53
N LYS A 18 -24.20 -5.54 5.62
CA LYS A 18 -24.47 -6.37 6.82
C LYS A 18 -25.33 -7.58 6.50
N THR A 19 -26.40 -7.38 5.73
CA THR A 19 -27.30 -8.47 5.32
C THR A 19 -26.59 -9.49 4.44
N ALA A 20 -25.79 -9.02 3.47
CA ALA A 20 -25.04 -9.90 2.57
C ALA A 20 -23.96 -10.69 3.31
N LEU A 21 -23.22 -10.06 4.23
CA LEU A 21 -22.20 -10.72 5.04
C LEU A 21 -22.82 -11.78 5.97
N ALA A 22 -23.96 -11.46 6.62
CA ALA A 22 -24.70 -12.42 7.42
C ALA A 22 -25.14 -13.65 6.59
N SER A 23 -25.58 -13.44 5.34
CA SER A 23 -25.99 -14.54 4.44
C SER A 23 -24.87 -15.51 4.08
N VAL A 24 -23.61 -15.06 4.12
CA VAL A 24 -22.42 -15.89 3.87
C VAL A 24 -21.73 -16.36 5.15
N GLY A 25 -22.37 -16.17 6.32
CA GLY A 25 -21.88 -16.64 7.60
C GLY A 25 -20.72 -15.81 8.18
N VAL A 26 -20.66 -14.51 7.83
CA VAL A 26 -19.77 -13.51 8.42
C VAL A 26 -20.63 -12.64 9.35
N CYS A 27 -20.62 -12.92 10.65
CA CYS A 27 -21.37 -12.20 11.68
C CYS A 27 -20.44 -11.46 12.65
N GLU A 28 -20.95 -10.46 13.37
CA GLU A 28 -20.16 -9.68 14.35
C GLU A 28 -19.56 -10.59 15.46
N ASP A 29 -20.22 -11.69 15.82
CA ASP A 29 -19.77 -12.62 16.88
C ASP A 29 -18.64 -13.58 16.46
N THR A 30 -18.27 -13.60 15.18
CA THR A 30 -17.30 -14.59 14.64
C THR A 30 -15.84 -14.26 14.94
N ILE A 31 -15.55 -13.08 15.48
CA ILE A 31 -14.19 -12.59 15.74
C ILE A 31 -13.76 -13.05 17.15
N HIS A 32 -13.50 -14.34 17.30
CA HIS A 32 -12.89 -14.94 18.51
C HIS A 32 -11.66 -15.81 18.16
N GLY A 33 -11.10 -15.67 16.95
CA GLY A 33 -9.99 -16.46 16.45
C GLY A 33 -8.66 -15.69 16.36
N ASP A 34 -7.55 -16.42 16.36
CA ASP A 34 -6.23 -15.93 16.00
C ASP A 34 -6.27 -15.39 14.56
N GLY A 35 -6.07 -14.08 14.37
CA GLY A 35 -6.58 -13.28 13.25
C GLY A 35 -6.10 -13.63 11.82
N LYS A 36 -5.32 -14.71 11.64
CA LYS A 36 -4.91 -15.22 10.32
C LYS A 36 -6.01 -16.03 9.63
N ASP A 37 -6.72 -16.88 10.37
CA ASP A 37 -7.79 -17.71 9.83
C ASP A 37 -9.02 -16.88 9.40
N ASP A 38 -9.15 -15.66 9.95
CA ASP A 38 -10.28 -14.78 9.72
C ASP A 38 -10.24 -14.07 8.36
N ILE A 39 -9.05 -13.76 7.83
CA ILE A 39 -8.91 -13.07 6.54
C ILE A 39 -9.20 -14.03 5.38
N GLU A 40 -8.57 -15.20 5.37
CA GLU A 40 -8.79 -16.20 4.32
C GLU A 40 -10.26 -16.64 4.31
N ARG A 41 -10.84 -16.83 5.50
CA ARG A 41 -12.27 -17.13 5.64
C ARG A 41 -13.11 -15.99 5.09
N PHE A 42 -12.85 -14.73 5.44
CA PHE A 42 -13.61 -13.58 4.93
C PHE A 42 -13.56 -13.51 3.39
N LEU A 43 -12.38 -13.62 2.79
CA LEU A 43 -12.20 -13.59 1.34
C LEU A 43 -12.92 -14.76 0.66
N ASN A 44 -12.88 -15.96 1.25
CA ASN A 44 -13.60 -17.09 0.69
C ASN A 44 -15.12 -16.96 0.84
N ARG A 45 -15.63 -16.29 1.88
CA ARG A 45 -17.06 -16.05 2.07
C ARG A 45 -17.62 -14.95 1.16
N ILE A 46 -16.87 -13.89 0.92
CA ILE A 46 -17.34 -12.78 0.09
C ILE A 46 -17.55 -13.19 -1.38
N LEU A 47 -16.84 -14.23 -1.85
CA LEU A 47 -17.06 -14.82 -3.18
C LEU A 47 -18.47 -15.39 -3.37
N GLY A 48 -19.18 -15.70 -2.28
CA GLY A 48 -20.57 -16.16 -2.31
C GLY A 48 -21.62 -15.05 -2.44
N ILE A 49 -21.20 -13.77 -2.44
CA ILE A 49 -22.09 -12.61 -2.52
C ILE A 49 -22.32 -12.20 -3.99
N ALA A 50 -23.46 -11.58 -4.29
CA ALA A 50 -23.74 -11.02 -5.61
C ALA A 50 -22.64 -10.00 -6.05
N PRO A 51 -22.22 -10.00 -7.33
CA PRO A 51 -21.03 -9.26 -7.78
C PRO A 51 -21.00 -7.77 -7.44
N VAL A 52 -22.15 -7.08 -7.54
CA VAL A 52 -22.25 -5.64 -7.25
C VAL A 52 -22.00 -5.35 -5.78
N THR A 53 -22.57 -6.15 -4.88
CA THR A 53 -22.41 -5.99 -3.44
C THR A 53 -21.02 -6.45 -3.00
N GLN A 54 -20.52 -7.55 -3.56
CA GLN A 54 -19.17 -8.05 -3.34
C GLN A 54 -18.11 -6.99 -3.67
N TYR A 55 -18.18 -6.38 -4.86
CA TYR A 55 -17.22 -5.35 -5.28
C TYR A 55 -17.18 -4.16 -4.32
N ARG A 56 -18.36 -3.70 -3.86
CA ARG A 56 -18.46 -2.58 -2.91
C ARG A 56 -17.88 -2.94 -1.54
N ILE A 57 -18.22 -4.10 -1.00
CA ILE A 57 -17.67 -4.57 0.28
C ILE A 57 -16.16 -4.76 0.19
N PHE A 58 -15.68 -5.40 -0.88
CA PHE A 58 -14.25 -5.62 -1.09
C PHE A 58 -13.49 -4.29 -1.26
N GLY A 59 -14.07 -3.32 -1.97
CA GLY A 59 -13.52 -1.97 -2.09
C GLY A 59 -13.39 -1.28 -0.73
N SER A 60 -14.42 -1.37 0.13
CA SER A 60 -14.35 -0.84 1.50
C SER A 60 -13.28 -1.54 2.34
N PHE A 61 -13.17 -2.86 2.24
CA PHE A 61 -12.12 -3.64 2.90
C PHE A 61 -10.72 -3.19 2.46
N MET A 62 -10.48 -3.06 1.15
CA MET A 62 -9.19 -2.62 0.62
C MET A 62 -8.82 -1.21 1.05
N ASN A 63 -9.78 -0.28 1.11
CA ASN A 63 -9.52 1.08 1.58
C ASN A 63 -9.05 1.07 3.03
N ILE A 64 -9.74 0.33 3.91
CA ILE A 64 -9.36 0.20 5.32
C ILE A 64 -7.99 -0.47 5.45
N LEU A 65 -7.75 -1.55 4.70
CA LEU A 65 -6.46 -2.25 4.71
C LEU A 65 -5.32 -1.31 4.29
N ASN A 66 -5.50 -0.54 3.21
CA ASN A 66 -4.50 0.42 2.74
C ASN A 66 -4.24 1.52 3.78
N ASP A 67 -5.29 2.01 4.46
CA ASP A 67 -5.13 3.00 5.53
C ASP A 67 -4.35 2.44 6.72
N LEU A 68 -4.63 1.20 7.12
CA LEU A 68 -3.89 0.51 8.17
C LEU A 68 -2.43 0.27 7.79
N LEU A 69 -2.17 -0.18 6.55
CA LEU A 69 -0.82 -0.39 6.03
C LEU A 69 -0.04 0.94 5.98
N ARG A 70 -0.67 2.02 5.51
CA ARG A 70 -0.08 3.36 5.49
C ARG A 70 0.27 3.83 6.89
N LYS A 71 -0.64 3.64 7.86
CA LYS A 71 -0.38 3.98 9.26
C LYS A 71 0.78 3.16 9.85
N ALA A 72 0.77 1.85 9.65
CA ALA A 72 1.84 0.97 10.13
C ALA A 72 3.20 1.30 9.48
N ARG A 73 3.21 1.66 8.19
CA ARG A 73 4.40 2.14 7.49
C ARG A 73 4.94 3.43 8.09
N ASN A 74 4.07 4.41 8.35
CA ASN A 74 4.46 5.69 8.94
C ASN A 74 4.96 5.56 10.39
N GLU A 75 4.41 4.61 11.15
CA GLU A 75 4.82 4.31 12.52
C GLU A 75 6.06 3.38 12.59
N GLY A 76 6.55 2.89 11.45
CA GLY A 76 7.69 1.95 11.38
C GLY A 76 7.37 0.54 11.90
N ASN A 77 6.09 0.22 12.11
CA ASN A 77 5.61 -1.05 12.66
C ASN A 77 5.24 -2.07 11.56
N LEU A 78 5.37 -1.70 10.29
CA LEU A 78 5.09 -2.60 9.17
C LEU A 78 6.31 -3.46 8.85
N ASP A 79 6.25 -4.74 9.23
CA ASP A 79 7.21 -5.74 8.79
C ASP A 79 6.87 -6.20 7.37
N THR A 80 7.67 -5.76 6.39
CA THR A 80 7.54 -6.19 4.98
C THR A 80 8.38 -7.43 4.66
N GLY A 81 9.02 -8.04 5.66
CA GLY A 81 9.97 -9.12 5.48
C GLY A 81 11.33 -8.64 4.95
N ILE A 82 12.09 -9.56 4.37
CA ILE A 82 13.39 -9.27 3.76
C ILE A 82 13.14 -8.59 2.41
N VAL A 83 13.60 -7.35 2.28
CA VAL A 83 13.45 -6.53 1.08
C VAL A 83 14.83 -6.17 0.54
N ASP A 84 15.04 -6.41 -0.76
CA ASP A 84 16.20 -5.87 -1.46
C ASP A 84 16.01 -4.36 -1.65
N LEU A 85 16.92 -3.56 -1.08
CA LEU A 85 16.85 -2.11 -1.11
C LEU A 85 17.65 -1.56 -2.29
N GLU A 86 16.96 -1.05 -3.31
CA GLU A 86 17.57 -0.33 -4.43
C GLU A 86 17.35 1.19 -4.26
N ALA A 87 18.44 1.94 -4.09
CA ALA A 87 18.40 3.40 -4.00
C ALA A 87 19.61 4.01 -4.73
N THR A 88 19.48 5.27 -5.14
CA THR A 88 20.56 5.99 -5.83
C THR A 88 21.68 6.35 -4.85
N ASP A 89 21.33 6.69 -3.61
CA ASP A 89 22.27 6.92 -2.52
C ASP A 89 21.77 6.24 -1.24
N ILE A 90 22.68 5.54 -0.54
CA ILE A 90 22.41 4.83 0.70
C ILE A 90 23.36 5.37 1.77
N LYS A 91 22.81 6.02 2.80
CA LYS A 91 23.60 6.50 3.94
C LYS A 91 23.28 5.67 5.17
N ALA A 92 24.29 5.00 5.72
CA ALA A 92 24.18 4.34 7.00
C ALA A 92 24.35 5.38 8.13
N GLU A 93 23.32 5.54 8.96
CA GLU A 93 23.34 6.54 10.03
C GLU A 93 24.02 6.01 11.30
N LYS A 94 23.70 4.78 11.70
CA LYS A 94 24.23 4.20 12.94
C LYS A 94 24.10 2.68 12.96
N LYS A 95 25.15 2.00 13.43
CA LYS A 95 25.15 0.56 13.74
C LYS A 95 25.25 0.38 15.25
N THR A 96 24.32 -0.35 15.85
CA THR A 96 24.29 -0.62 17.29
C THR A 96 24.11 -2.10 17.55
N ILE A 97 24.77 -2.64 18.58
CA ILE A 97 24.56 -4.02 19.02
C ILE A 97 23.28 -4.05 19.85
N VAL A 98 22.31 -4.87 19.46
CA VAL A 98 21.03 -5.00 20.17
C VAL A 98 20.96 -6.28 20.99
N TYR A 99 21.74 -7.29 20.62
CA TYR A 99 21.77 -8.57 21.30
C TYR A 99 23.12 -9.24 21.09
N VAL A 100 23.58 -9.99 22.08
CA VAL A 100 24.75 -10.86 21.98
C VAL A 100 24.32 -12.23 22.47
N ASP A 101 24.47 -13.23 21.61
CA ASP A 101 24.16 -14.61 21.94
C ASP A 101 25.09 -15.12 23.06
N PRO A 102 24.55 -15.57 24.19
CA PRO A 102 25.36 -15.97 25.34
C PRO A 102 26.11 -17.29 25.15
N ASP A 103 25.67 -18.16 24.22
CA ASP A 103 26.25 -19.48 24.02
C ASP A 103 27.41 -19.47 23.00
N CYS A 104 27.32 -18.62 21.97
CA CYS A 104 28.32 -18.52 20.91
C CYS A 104 28.99 -17.14 20.79
N GLY A 105 28.53 -16.12 21.52
CA GLY A 105 29.08 -14.76 21.49
C GLY A 105 28.72 -13.97 20.22
N ALA A 106 27.82 -14.48 19.37
CA ALA A 106 27.42 -13.81 18.14
C ALA A 106 26.64 -12.52 18.45
N SER A 107 27.04 -11.40 17.83
CA SER A 107 26.37 -10.10 18.03
C SER A 107 25.34 -9.82 16.93
N THR A 108 24.12 -9.47 17.33
CA THR A 108 23.07 -8.94 16.45
C THR A 108 23.17 -7.42 16.39
N PHE A 109 23.17 -6.87 15.19
CA PHE A 109 23.29 -5.43 14.96
C PHE A 109 22.00 -4.86 14.39
N LEU A 110 21.54 -3.73 14.95
CA LEU A 110 20.56 -2.85 14.36
C LEU A 110 21.30 -1.77 13.57
N SER A 111 21.02 -1.67 12.28
CA SER A 111 21.56 -0.66 11.37
C SER A 111 20.41 0.17 10.79
N THR A 112 20.46 1.49 10.97
CA THR A 112 19.50 2.42 10.35
C THR A 112 20.11 3.01 9.09
N PHE A 113 19.36 2.96 7.99
CA PHE A 113 19.76 3.50 6.69
C PHE A 113 18.76 4.56 6.23
N THR A 114 19.28 5.63 5.65
CA THR A 114 18.49 6.63 4.92
C THR A 114 18.74 6.42 3.43
N LEU A 115 17.66 6.18 2.69
CA LEU A 115 17.67 5.86 1.27
C LEU A 115 17.16 7.06 0.47
N ASP A 116 17.92 7.48 -0.55
CA ASP A 116 17.43 8.43 -1.53
C ASP A 116 17.12 7.72 -2.86
N HIS A 117 15.83 7.67 -3.19
CA HIS A 117 15.34 7.12 -4.46
C HIS A 117 15.24 8.18 -5.56
N ARG A 118 15.61 9.44 -5.28
CA ARG A 118 15.59 10.50 -6.30
C ARG A 118 16.72 10.24 -7.28
N VAL A 119 16.41 10.45 -8.56
CA VAL A 119 17.39 10.49 -9.63
C VAL A 119 17.84 11.93 -9.86
N SER A 120 19.08 12.12 -10.29
CA SER A 120 19.54 13.45 -10.71
C SER A 120 18.76 13.92 -11.94
N TRP A 121 18.66 15.25 -12.10
CA TRP A 121 17.98 15.85 -13.25
C TRP A 121 18.59 15.37 -14.58
N GLU A 122 19.92 15.26 -14.63
CA GLU A 122 20.66 14.83 -15.82
C GLU A 122 20.34 13.38 -16.18
N LEU A 123 20.26 12.51 -15.17
CA LEU A 123 19.90 11.11 -15.35
C LEU A 123 18.45 10.99 -15.84
N ALA A 124 17.52 11.71 -15.22
CA ALA A 124 16.12 11.72 -15.60
C ALA A 124 15.93 12.22 -17.06
N ASN A 125 16.62 13.29 -17.43
CA ASN A 125 16.59 13.82 -18.79
C ASN A 125 17.20 12.84 -19.80
N THR A 126 18.26 12.13 -19.41
CA THR A 126 18.86 11.07 -20.23
C THR A 126 17.88 9.91 -20.43
N MET A 127 17.14 9.51 -19.40
CA MET A 127 16.13 8.45 -19.49
C MET A 127 14.99 8.84 -20.44
N LEU A 128 14.49 10.09 -20.35
CA LEU A 128 13.47 10.61 -21.26
C LEU A 128 13.98 10.66 -22.71
N ASN A 129 15.20 11.14 -22.94
CA ASN A 129 15.80 11.26 -24.28
C ASN A 129 16.14 9.92 -24.92
N LYS A 130 16.38 8.87 -24.11
CA LYS A 130 16.66 7.51 -24.61
C LYS A 130 15.41 6.81 -25.13
N LYS A 131 14.22 7.23 -24.71
CA LYS A 131 12.99 6.67 -25.25
C LYS A 131 12.71 7.25 -26.64
N GLU A 132 12.42 6.37 -27.59
CA GLU A 132 12.01 6.77 -28.92
C GLU A 132 10.78 7.68 -28.82
N GLN A 133 10.79 8.81 -29.52
CA GLN A 133 9.65 9.72 -29.62
C GLN A 133 8.51 9.02 -30.37
N ASN A 134 7.80 8.14 -29.68
CA ASN A 134 6.53 7.63 -30.16
C ASN A 134 5.52 8.79 -30.02
N PRO A 135 4.91 9.26 -31.11
CA PRO A 135 4.03 10.45 -31.12
C PRO A 135 2.67 10.25 -30.43
N GLY A 136 2.61 9.39 -29.40
CA GLY A 136 1.46 9.17 -28.53
C GLY A 136 1.83 8.72 -27.10
N SER A 137 3.12 8.74 -26.73
CA SER A 137 3.56 8.41 -25.37
C SER A 137 3.37 9.62 -24.46
N ASN A 138 2.66 9.46 -23.34
CA ASN A 138 2.49 10.50 -22.31
C ASN A 138 3.75 10.60 -21.41
N ASP A 139 4.92 10.63 -22.05
CA ASP A 139 6.21 10.57 -21.38
C ASP A 139 6.68 11.99 -21.08
N GLY A 140 7.08 12.24 -19.84
CA GLY A 140 7.54 13.56 -19.45
C GLY A 140 7.55 13.79 -17.95
N PHE A 141 7.87 15.03 -17.60
CA PHE A 141 7.96 15.48 -16.22
C PHE A 141 6.63 16.10 -15.77
N TYR A 142 6.07 15.58 -14.68
CA TYR A 142 4.82 16.01 -14.10
C TYR A 142 5.05 16.56 -12.70
N ARG A 143 4.41 17.70 -12.40
CA ARG A 143 4.41 18.25 -11.05
C ARG A 143 3.22 17.67 -10.28
N SER A 144 3.48 17.08 -9.12
CA SER A 144 2.39 16.67 -8.24
C SER A 144 1.79 17.89 -7.56
N ASN A 145 0.45 18.00 -7.58
CA ASN A 145 -0.30 19.02 -6.85
C ASN A 145 -0.68 18.57 -5.44
N ASN A 146 -0.40 17.32 -5.07
CA ASN A 146 -0.76 16.75 -3.78
C ASN A 146 0.34 17.08 -2.76
N SER A 147 0.21 18.24 -2.11
CA SER A 147 1.12 18.71 -1.05
C SER A 147 1.04 17.91 0.26
N GLU A 148 0.08 17.01 0.40
CA GLU A 148 -0.15 16.24 1.63
C GLU A 148 0.78 15.02 1.76
N GLU A 149 1.41 14.56 0.68
CA GLU A 149 2.20 13.32 0.72
C GLU A 149 3.65 13.51 1.20
N CYS A 150 4.23 14.71 1.18
CA CYS A 150 5.61 14.92 1.63
C CYS A 150 5.94 16.39 1.93
N LEU A 151 6.34 16.67 3.18
CA LEU A 151 7.26 17.73 3.65
C LEU A 151 7.23 19.16 3.02
N GLY A 152 6.16 19.56 2.33
CA GLY A 152 5.94 20.92 1.84
C GLY A 152 6.74 21.36 0.61
N GLU A 153 7.57 20.49 0.01
CA GLU A 153 8.32 20.82 -1.21
C GLU A 153 7.62 20.31 -2.48
N PRO A 154 7.59 21.11 -3.57
CA PRO A 154 7.03 20.67 -4.84
C PRO A 154 7.90 19.57 -5.47
N HIS A 155 7.32 18.39 -5.67
CA HIS A 155 7.99 17.26 -6.31
C HIS A 155 7.64 17.17 -7.81
N VAL A 156 8.65 16.80 -8.61
CA VAL A 156 8.54 16.52 -10.03
C VAL A 156 8.78 15.03 -10.24
N ILE A 157 7.85 14.37 -10.94
CA ILE A 157 7.88 12.94 -11.24
C ILE A 157 8.15 12.78 -12.73
N LEU A 158 9.10 11.92 -13.10
CA LEU A 158 9.29 11.49 -14.49
C LEU A 158 8.37 10.28 -14.74
N ALA A 159 7.39 10.43 -15.63
CA ALA A 159 6.57 9.33 -16.11
C ALA A 159 7.08 8.86 -17.48
N LEU A 160 7.27 7.56 -17.62
CA LEU A 160 7.66 6.90 -18.86
C LEU A 160 6.62 5.79 -19.12
N GLY A 161 5.86 5.89 -20.21
CA GLY A 161 4.72 5.01 -20.53
C GLY A 161 5.04 3.71 -21.26
#